data_AF-A0A453IM26-F1
#
_entry.id   AF-A0A453IM26-F1
#
_cell.length_a   1.000
_cell.length_b   1.000
_cell.length_c   1.000
_cell.angle_alpha   90.00
_cell.angle_beta   90.00
_cell.angle_gamma   90.00
#
_symmetry.space_group_name_H-M   'P 1'
#
loop_
_entity.id
_entity.type
_entity.pdbx_description
1 polymer ?
#
loop_
_entity_poly.entity_id
_entity_poly.type
_entity_poly.pdbx_seq_one_letter_code
_entity_poly.pdbx_strand_id
1 'polypeptide(L)'
;MYLLARVLSQQRKRKDAEALLRESIRILEEAGLGESPACLQRMMFHSMELMNLKQLDEAENLRRKILHIMELSKGWDSLGTTAAAVQLSVTLVALGKLRESEELLQRCLAVRKKILSEDHIQVASILVHLARLSLLRIISDIKVNNDLCRSHLVRGKRLVNDAIRIAEKILNPSREDQKKPKNAFGIELERIAATGIL
;
A
#
# COMPACT_ATOMS: atom_id res chain seq x y z
N MET A 1 8.70 14.60 19.57
CA MET A 1 8.05 13.27 19.70
C MET A 1 8.11 12.45 18.41
N TYR A 2 7.53 12.90 17.29
CA TYR A 2 7.54 12.13 16.03
C TYR A 2 8.93 11.74 15.50
N LEU A 3 9.87 12.70 15.43
CA LEU A 3 11.24 12.40 14.95
C LEU A 3 11.98 11.43 15.87
N LEU A 4 11.79 11.55 17.19
CA LEU A 4 12.35 10.62 18.16
C LEU A 4 11.77 9.21 17.99
N ALA A 5 10.45 9.09 17.77
CA ALA A 5 9.83 7.80 17.48
C ALA A 5 10.43 7.12 16.24
N ARG A 6 10.73 7.91 15.18
CA ARG A 6 11.42 7.38 13.98
C ARG A 6 12.82 6.85 14.32
N VAL A 7 13.59 7.57 15.13
CA VAL A 7 14.93 7.13 15.56
C VAL A 7 14.83 5.85 16.40
N LEU A 8 13.88 5.76 17.33
CA LEU A 8 13.67 4.57 18.15
C LEU A 8 13.26 3.35 17.33
N SER A 9 12.40 3.53 16.33
CA SER A 9 12.02 2.48 15.37
C SER A 9 13.24 1.94 14.62
N GLN A 10 14.15 2.82 14.16
CA GLN A 10 15.40 2.40 13.51
C GLN A 10 16.34 1.63 14.46
N GLN A 11 16.33 1.98 15.74
CA GLN A 11 17.05 1.24 16.79
C GLN A 11 16.35 -0.06 17.21
N ARG A 12 15.28 -0.47 16.52
CA ARG A 12 14.43 -1.63 16.86
C ARG A 12 13.71 -1.52 18.22
N LYS A 13 13.70 -0.34 18.84
CA LYS A 13 12.93 -0.03 20.04
C LYS A 13 11.48 0.31 19.69
N ARG A 14 10.78 -0.68 19.15
CA ARG A 14 9.44 -0.49 18.54
C ARG A 14 8.36 -0.13 19.54
N LYS A 15 8.40 -0.68 20.76
CA LYS A 15 7.43 -0.33 21.83
C LYS A 15 7.58 1.12 22.28
N ASP A 16 8.80 1.59 22.43
CA ASP A 16 9.06 2.99 22.80
C ASP A 16 8.63 3.95 21.67
N ALA A 17 8.88 3.55 20.41
CA ALA A 17 8.41 4.31 19.25
C ALA A 17 6.88 4.38 19.19
N GLU A 18 6.19 3.25 19.41
CA GLU A 18 4.72 3.15 19.45
C GLU A 18 4.14 4.06 20.52
N ALA A 19 4.66 4.01 21.75
CA ALA A 19 4.21 4.85 22.86
C ALA A 19 4.34 6.36 22.55
N LEU A 20 5.49 6.79 22.00
CA LEU A 20 5.69 8.19 21.60
C LEU A 20 4.77 8.62 20.46
N LEU A 21 4.44 7.71 19.54
CA LEU A 21 3.51 8.00 18.44
C LEU A 21 2.09 8.14 18.96
N ARG A 22 1.66 7.23 19.85
CA ARG A 22 0.33 7.28 20.47
C ARG A 22 0.13 8.61 21.19
N GLU A 23 1.09 9.01 22.02
CA GLU A 23 1.03 10.28 22.73
C GLU A 23 1.08 11.47 21.77
N SER A 24 1.92 11.42 20.74
CA SER A 24 1.99 12.51 19.76
C SER A 24 0.72 12.65 18.92
N ILE A 25 -0.03 11.58 18.69
CA ILE A 25 -1.33 11.61 18.01
C ILE A 25 -2.37 12.19 18.96
N ARG A 26 -2.41 11.72 20.23
CA ARG A 26 -3.32 12.23 21.25
C ARG A 26 -3.22 13.76 21.41
N ILE A 27 -2.01 14.31 21.54
CA ILE A 27 -1.79 15.76 21.66
C ILE A 27 -2.36 16.52 20.45
N LEU A 28 -2.23 15.96 19.23
CA LEU A 28 -2.78 16.60 18.03
C LEU A 28 -4.31 16.50 17.98
N GLU A 29 -4.88 15.39 18.42
CA GLU A 29 -6.34 15.21 18.50
C GLU A 29 -6.95 16.17 19.52
N GLU A 30 -6.36 16.30 20.71
CA GLU A 30 -6.78 17.23 21.77
C GLU A 30 -6.65 18.70 21.35
N ALA A 31 -5.65 19.02 20.52
CA ALA A 31 -5.47 20.36 19.94
C ALA A 31 -6.40 20.65 18.75
N GLY A 32 -7.33 19.75 18.40
CA GLY A 32 -8.23 19.91 17.24
C GLY A 32 -7.53 19.72 15.89
N LEU A 33 -6.30 19.19 15.88
CA LEU A 33 -5.48 18.92 14.68
C LEU A 33 -5.48 17.43 14.30
N GLY A 34 -6.49 16.67 14.74
CA GLY A 34 -6.58 15.22 14.54
C GLY A 34 -6.63 14.78 13.08
N GLU A 35 -7.13 15.62 12.18
CA GLU A 35 -7.18 15.36 10.73
C GLU A 35 -6.09 16.08 9.94
N SER A 36 -5.20 16.80 10.63
CA SER A 36 -4.12 17.54 9.98
C SER A 36 -3.17 16.58 9.24
N PRO A 37 -2.48 17.05 8.17
CA PRO A 37 -1.46 16.25 7.49
C PRO A 37 -0.38 15.72 8.44
N ALA A 38 -0.06 16.50 9.48
CA ALA A 38 0.91 16.14 10.51
C ALA A 38 0.41 14.97 11.39
N CYS A 39 -0.88 14.95 11.73
CA CYS A 39 -1.49 13.84 12.47
C CYS A 39 -1.55 12.58 11.60
N LEU A 40 -2.02 12.72 10.35
CA LEU A 40 -2.07 11.61 9.39
C LEU A 40 -0.72 10.93 9.18
N GLN A 41 0.37 11.70 9.06
CA GLN A 41 1.73 11.13 8.96
C GLN A 41 2.10 10.29 10.19
N ARG A 42 1.76 10.76 11.39
CA ARG A 42 2.01 10.02 12.64
C ARG A 42 1.17 8.76 12.71
N MET A 43 -0.12 8.83 12.34
CA MET A 43 -1.02 7.68 12.29
C MET A 43 -0.53 6.63 11.30
N MET A 44 -0.09 7.04 10.11
CA MET A 44 0.50 6.12 9.12
C MET A 44 1.72 5.38 9.69
N PHE A 45 2.64 6.12 10.31
CA PHE A 45 3.84 5.53 10.92
C PHE A 45 3.49 4.63 12.11
N HIS A 46 2.56 5.04 12.97
CA HIS A 46 2.06 4.22 14.08
C HIS A 46 1.43 2.91 13.59
N SER A 47 0.61 2.96 12.53
CA SER A 47 0.01 1.75 11.96
C SER A 47 1.04 0.75 11.44
N MET A 48 2.20 1.24 10.96
CA MET A 48 3.31 0.40 10.53
C MET A 48 3.99 -0.27 11.73
N GLU A 49 4.19 0.46 12.83
CA GLU A 49 4.75 -0.12 14.06
C GLU A 49 3.82 -1.17 14.68
N LEU A 50 2.50 -0.92 14.70
CA LEU A 50 1.51 -1.91 15.14
C LEU A 50 1.59 -3.20 14.32
N MET A 51 1.73 -3.10 12.99
CA MET A 51 1.93 -4.26 12.12
C MET A 51 3.23 -5.02 12.46
N ASN A 52 4.31 -4.30 12.77
CA ASN A 52 5.59 -4.90 13.16
C ASN A 52 5.49 -5.62 14.51
N LEU A 53 4.70 -5.08 15.44
CA LEU A 53 4.42 -5.63 16.76
C LEU A 53 3.35 -6.74 16.75
N LYS A 54 2.78 -7.06 15.57
CA LYS A 54 1.69 -8.03 15.39
C LYS A 54 0.37 -7.65 16.09
N GLN A 55 0.19 -6.37 16.41
CA GLN A 55 -1.07 -5.82 16.90
C GLN A 55 -1.99 -5.50 15.70
N LEU A 56 -2.50 -6.55 15.07
CA LEU A 56 -3.18 -6.44 13.77
C LEU A 56 -4.54 -5.74 13.84
N ASP A 57 -5.32 -5.96 14.90
CA ASP A 57 -6.63 -5.32 15.08
C ASP A 57 -6.51 -3.81 15.31
N GLU A 58 -5.54 -3.39 16.13
CA GLU A 58 -5.23 -1.96 16.33
C GLU A 58 -4.75 -1.31 15.02
N ALA A 59 -3.91 -2.01 14.24
CA ALA A 59 -3.46 -1.55 12.94
C ALA A 59 -4.62 -1.42 11.94
N GLU A 60 -5.57 -2.35 11.93
CA GLU A 60 -6.77 -2.29 11.08
C GLU A 60 -7.59 -1.05 11.40
N ASN A 61 -7.93 -0.86 12.69
CA ASN A 61 -8.73 0.28 13.14
C ASN A 61 -8.08 1.60 12.73
N LEU A 62 -6.77 1.73 12.95
CA LEU A 62 -6.05 2.94 12.59
C LEU A 62 -5.98 3.15 11.07
N ARG A 63 -5.77 2.09 10.27
CA ARG A 63 -5.74 2.17 8.80
C ARG A 63 -7.11 2.47 8.20
N ARG A 64 -8.21 2.00 8.81
CA ARG A 64 -9.58 2.41 8.46
C ARG A 64 -9.80 3.90 8.73
N LYS A 65 -9.37 4.40 9.90
CA LYS A 65 -9.44 5.84 10.23
C LYS A 65 -8.65 6.69 9.23
N ILE A 66 -7.43 6.28 8.89
CA ILE A 66 -6.60 6.96 7.87
C ILE A 66 -7.32 6.97 6.50
N LEU A 67 -7.86 5.83 6.07
CA LEU A 67 -8.57 5.74 4.79
C LEU A 67 -9.79 6.67 4.76
N HIS A 68 -10.56 6.70 5.84
CA HIS A 68 -11.73 7.57 5.96
C HIS A 68 -11.37 9.05 5.84
N ILE A 69 -10.34 9.51 6.57
CA ILE A 69 -9.87 10.91 6.49
C ILE A 69 -9.36 11.23 5.06
N MET A 70 -8.65 10.30 4.42
CA MET A 70 -8.17 10.49 3.05
C MET A 70 -9.30 10.56 2.02
N GLU A 71 -10.35 9.74 2.21
CA GLU A 71 -11.55 9.77 1.37
C GLU A 71 -12.31 11.09 1.52
N LEU A 72 -12.51 11.58 2.74
CA LEU A 72 -13.18 12.88 2.98
C LEU A 72 -12.37 14.06 2.44
N SER A 73 -11.04 14.04 2.59
CA SER A 73 -10.20 15.19 2.22
C SER A 73 -9.80 15.23 0.74
N LYS A 74 -9.62 14.07 0.09
CA LYS A 74 -9.09 13.98 -1.28
C LYS A 74 -9.99 13.22 -2.25
N GLY A 75 -11.07 12.61 -1.76
CA GLY A 75 -11.92 11.71 -2.54
C GLY A 75 -11.26 10.35 -2.80
N TRP A 76 -12.05 9.42 -3.32
CA TRP A 76 -11.57 8.07 -3.65
C TRP A 76 -10.67 8.03 -4.90
N ASP A 77 -10.88 8.95 -5.85
CA ASP A 77 -10.14 9.07 -7.11
C ASP A 77 -8.76 9.73 -6.92
N SER A 78 -8.13 9.58 -5.76
CA SER A 78 -6.82 10.13 -5.43
C SER A 78 -5.79 9.03 -5.19
N LEU A 79 -4.58 9.20 -5.73
CA LEU A 79 -3.48 8.27 -5.48
C LEU A 79 -3.17 8.11 -3.99
N GLY A 80 -3.33 9.19 -3.20
CA GLY A 80 -3.16 9.13 -1.75
C GLY A 80 -4.17 8.20 -1.07
N THR A 81 -5.44 8.28 -1.46
CA THR A 81 -6.52 7.42 -0.93
C THR A 81 -6.29 5.98 -1.34
N THR A 82 -5.87 5.71 -2.59
CA THR A 82 -5.49 4.35 -3.01
C THR A 82 -4.30 3.80 -2.21
N ALA A 83 -3.31 4.64 -1.86
CA ALA A 83 -2.17 4.19 -1.05
C ALA A 83 -2.62 3.80 0.37
N ALA A 84 -3.50 4.57 1.00
CA ALA A 84 -4.09 4.20 2.29
C ALA A 84 -4.89 2.89 2.21
N ALA A 85 -5.69 2.71 1.15
CA ALA A 85 -6.47 1.48 0.92
C ALA A 85 -5.58 0.25 0.70
N VAL A 86 -4.44 0.39 0.00
CA VAL A 86 -3.44 -0.69 -0.13
C VAL A 86 -2.88 -1.09 1.23
N GLN A 87 -2.55 -0.12 2.09
CA GLN A 87 -2.07 -0.42 3.44
C GLN A 87 -3.12 -1.16 4.26
N LEU A 88 -4.38 -0.71 4.23
CA LEU A 88 -5.48 -1.43 4.87
C LEU A 88 -5.60 -2.86 4.33
N SER A 89 -5.56 -3.05 3.01
CA SER A 89 -5.58 -4.37 2.38
C SER A 89 -4.47 -5.29 2.87
N VAL A 90 -3.24 -4.79 3.08
CA VAL A 90 -2.14 -5.58 3.64
C VAL A 90 -2.46 -6.07 5.06
N THR A 91 -3.10 -5.23 5.88
CA THR A 91 -3.56 -5.64 7.23
C THR A 91 -4.67 -6.67 7.16
N LEU A 92 -5.66 -6.47 6.28
CA LEU A 92 -6.77 -7.40 6.09
C LEU A 92 -6.28 -8.79 5.66
N VAL A 93 -5.27 -8.85 4.77
CA VAL A 93 -4.60 -10.11 4.42
C VAL A 93 -3.97 -10.78 5.64
N ALA A 94 -3.29 -10.03 6.50
CA ALA A 94 -2.68 -10.56 7.72
C ALA A 94 -3.72 -11.10 8.72
N LEU A 95 -4.93 -10.54 8.71
CA LEU A 95 -6.09 -10.97 9.50
C LEU A 95 -6.94 -12.06 8.82
N GLY A 96 -6.56 -12.52 7.62
CA GLY A 96 -7.33 -13.52 6.87
C GLY A 96 -8.61 -12.98 6.19
N LYS A 97 -8.86 -11.67 6.22
CA LYS A 97 -9.99 -10.98 5.57
C LYS A 97 -9.74 -10.82 4.06
N LEU A 98 -9.57 -11.95 3.36
CA LEU A 98 -9.11 -11.99 1.96
C LEU A 98 -10.12 -11.42 0.96
N ARG A 99 -11.42 -11.47 1.25
CA ARG A 99 -12.46 -10.91 0.36
C ARG A 99 -12.45 -9.40 0.36
N GLU A 100 -12.46 -8.79 1.54
CA GLU A 100 -12.43 -7.33 1.67
C GLU A 100 -11.14 -6.72 1.11
N SER A 101 -10.00 -7.38 1.33
CA SER A 101 -8.73 -7.00 0.70
C SER A 101 -8.81 -6.98 -0.83
N GLU A 102 -9.50 -7.96 -1.43
CA GLU A 102 -9.66 -8.04 -2.88
C GLU A 102 -10.45 -6.85 -3.43
N GLU A 103 -11.58 -6.56 -2.81
CA GLU A 103 -12.49 -5.47 -3.22
C GLU A 103 -11.77 -4.12 -3.16
N LEU A 104 -10.98 -3.88 -2.09
CA LEU A 104 -10.15 -2.68 -1.98
C LEU A 104 -9.08 -2.60 -3.07
N LEU A 105 -8.34 -3.70 -3.31
CA LEU A 105 -7.28 -3.70 -4.33
C LEU A 105 -7.83 -3.55 -5.75
N GLN A 106 -9.01 -4.10 -6.05
CA GLN A 106 -9.68 -3.92 -7.34
C GLN A 106 -10.09 -2.45 -7.55
N ARG A 107 -10.68 -1.80 -6.54
CA ARG A 107 -10.95 -0.35 -6.58
C ARG A 107 -9.67 0.45 -6.77
N CYS A 108 -8.59 0.12 -6.06
CA CYS A 108 -7.29 0.78 -6.23
C CYS A 108 -6.73 0.61 -7.65
N LEU A 109 -6.85 -0.58 -8.24
CA LEU A 109 -6.38 -0.87 -9.59
C LEU A 109 -7.12 -0.01 -10.62
N ALA A 110 -8.44 0.11 -10.51
CA ALA A 110 -9.25 0.91 -11.41
C ALA A 110 -8.86 2.40 -11.36
N VAL A 111 -8.73 2.95 -10.15
CA VAL A 111 -8.31 4.35 -9.96
C VAL A 111 -6.89 4.58 -10.48
N ARG A 112 -5.94 3.68 -10.17
CA ARG A 112 -4.56 3.81 -10.66
C ARG A 112 -4.46 3.69 -12.17
N LYS A 113 -5.24 2.84 -12.83
CA LYS A 113 -5.29 2.78 -14.31
C LYS A 113 -5.94 4.01 -14.96
N LYS A 114 -6.84 4.69 -14.24
CA LYS A 114 -7.47 5.94 -14.70
C LYS A 114 -6.52 7.13 -14.59
N ILE A 115 -5.79 7.23 -13.48
CA ILE A 115 -4.89 8.36 -13.19
C ILE A 115 -3.51 8.16 -13.81
N LEU A 116 -3.03 6.92 -13.80
CA LEU A 116 -1.72 6.52 -14.29
C LEU A 116 -1.92 5.69 -15.56
N SER A 117 -0.98 5.78 -16.51
CA SER A 117 -0.96 4.87 -17.66
C SER A 117 -0.97 3.41 -17.20
N GLU A 118 -1.59 2.52 -17.98
CA GLU A 118 -1.65 1.08 -17.63
C GLU A 118 -0.27 0.44 -17.41
N ASP A 119 0.77 0.97 -18.06
CA ASP A 119 2.15 0.52 -17.91
C ASP A 119 2.92 1.24 -16.78
N HIS A 120 2.24 1.86 -15.81
CA HIS A 120 2.90 2.52 -14.70
C HIS A 120 3.28 1.52 -13.59
N ILE A 121 4.45 1.69 -12.96
CA ILE A 121 4.96 0.75 -11.93
C ILE A 121 4.00 0.59 -10.74
N GLN A 122 3.27 1.65 -10.38
CA GLN A 122 2.26 1.58 -9.32
C GLN A 122 1.02 0.75 -9.70
N VAL A 123 0.73 0.56 -10.99
CA VAL A 123 -0.29 -0.40 -11.47
C VAL A 123 0.25 -1.82 -11.27
N ALA A 124 1.49 -2.09 -11.69
CA ALA A 124 2.15 -3.38 -11.48
C ALA A 124 2.20 -3.80 -10.00
N SER A 125 2.48 -2.85 -9.09
CA SER A 125 2.44 -3.08 -7.64
C SER A 125 1.08 -3.61 -7.15
N ILE A 126 -0.05 -3.08 -7.64
CA ILE A 126 -1.38 -3.60 -7.27
C ILE A 126 -1.61 -5.01 -7.84
N LEU A 127 -1.16 -5.27 -9.06
CA LEU A 127 -1.26 -6.60 -9.68
C LEU A 127 -0.50 -7.65 -8.84
N VAL A 128 0.66 -7.31 -8.30
CA VAL A 128 1.41 -8.19 -7.38
C VAL A 128 0.62 -8.46 -6.10
N HIS A 129 -0.03 -7.45 -5.50
CA HIS A 129 -0.88 -7.66 -4.33
C HIS A 129 -2.07 -8.58 -4.63
N LEU A 130 -2.75 -8.39 -5.77
CA LEU A 130 -3.86 -9.25 -6.21
C LEU A 130 -3.38 -10.68 -6.55
N ALA A 131 -2.18 -10.83 -7.10
CA ALA A 131 -1.57 -12.13 -7.36
C ALA A 131 -1.31 -12.87 -6.06
N ARG A 132 -0.68 -12.21 -5.07
CA ARG A 132 -0.47 -12.77 -3.74
C ARG A 132 -1.79 -13.20 -3.10
N LEU A 133 -2.84 -12.40 -3.23
CA LEU A 133 -4.16 -12.75 -2.71
C LEU A 133 -4.74 -14.00 -3.37
N SER A 134 -4.58 -14.13 -4.70
CA SER A 134 -5.00 -15.32 -5.45
C SER A 134 -4.25 -16.56 -4.97
N LEU A 135 -2.95 -16.45 -4.71
CA LEU A 135 -2.15 -17.56 -4.17
C LEU A 135 -2.53 -17.93 -2.73
N LEU A 136 -2.85 -16.96 -1.88
CA LEU A 136 -3.31 -17.23 -0.51
C LEU A 136 -4.64 -17.99 -0.48
N ARG A 137 -5.55 -17.72 -1.42
CA ARG A 137 -6.80 -18.49 -1.55
C ARG A 137 -6.59 -19.94 -1.96
N ILE A 138 -5.53 -20.23 -2.72
CA ILE A 138 -5.16 -21.62 -3.00
C ILE A 138 -4.87 -22.32 -1.69
N ILE A 139 -4.08 -21.72 -0.80
CA ILE A 139 -3.71 -22.34 0.49
C ILE A 139 -4.95 -22.58 1.36
N SER A 140 -5.93 -21.67 1.36
CA SER A 140 -7.18 -21.88 2.12
C SER A 140 -8.06 -22.98 1.51
N ASP A 141 -8.11 -23.08 0.18
CA ASP A 141 -9.14 -23.85 -0.52
C ASP A 141 -8.62 -25.17 -1.11
N ILE A 142 -7.31 -25.45 -1.01
CA ILE A 142 -6.67 -26.65 -1.61
C ILE A 142 -7.26 -27.97 -1.13
N LYS A 143 -7.84 -27.97 0.08
CA LYS A 143 -8.52 -29.14 0.65
C LYS A 143 -10.01 -29.21 0.31
N VAL A 144 -10.56 -28.15 -0.28
CA VAL A 144 -12.00 -27.97 -0.50
C VAL A 144 -12.37 -28.16 -1.96
N ASN A 145 -11.66 -27.53 -2.90
CA ASN A 145 -12.05 -27.54 -4.32
C ASN A 145 -10.86 -27.31 -5.27
N ASN A 146 -10.44 -28.38 -5.95
CA ASN A 146 -9.32 -28.36 -6.90
C ASN A 146 -9.54 -27.42 -8.10
N ASP A 147 -10.76 -27.29 -8.60
CA ASP A 147 -11.04 -26.43 -9.77
C ASP A 147 -11.03 -24.95 -9.40
N LEU A 148 -11.50 -24.62 -8.18
CA LEU A 148 -11.38 -23.26 -7.64
C LEU A 148 -9.90 -22.87 -7.46
N CYS A 149 -9.09 -23.78 -6.92
CA CYS A 149 -7.65 -23.57 -6.80
C CYS A 149 -6.95 -23.39 -8.15
N ARG A 150 -7.35 -24.15 -9.18
CA ARG A 150 -6.84 -23.96 -10.55
C ARG A 150 -7.19 -22.58 -11.09
N SER A 151 -8.42 -22.11 -10.88
CA SER A 151 -8.86 -20.76 -11.27
C SER A 151 -8.00 -19.68 -10.58
N HIS A 152 -7.77 -19.82 -9.28
CA HIS A 152 -6.90 -18.91 -8.52
C HIS A 152 -5.45 -18.94 -9.01
N LEU A 153 -4.91 -20.11 -9.37
CA LEU A 153 -3.57 -20.25 -9.91
C LEU A 153 -3.44 -19.57 -11.29
N VAL A 154 -4.39 -19.81 -12.20
CA VAL A 154 -4.41 -19.19 -13.53
C VAL A 154 -4.49 -17.68 -13.39
N ARG A 155 -5.34 -17.18 -12.50
CA ARG A 155 -5.46 -15.75 -12.21
C ARG A 155 -4.18 -15.17 -11.63
N GLY A 156 -3.59 -15.84 -10.62
CA GLY A 156 -2.33 -15.41 -10.01
C GLY A 156 -1.20 -15.32 -11.03
N LYS A 157 -1.04 -16.35 -11.87
CA LYS A 157 -0.04 -16.38 -12.95
C LYS A 157 -0.21 -15.21 -13.93
N ARG A 158 -1.45 -14.94 -14.36
CA ARG A 158 -1.76 -13.83 -15.25
C ARG A 158 -1.34 -12.48 -14.64
N LEU A 159 -1.74 -12.24 -13.40
CA LEU A 159 -1.43 -10.99 -12.69
C LEU A 159 0.07 -10.77 -12.50
N VAL A 160 0.83 -11.83 -12.18
CA VAL A 160 2.30 -11.75 -12.08
C VAL A 160 2.92 -11.44 -13.45
N ASN A 161 2.50 -12.15 -14.50
CA ASN A 161 3.01 -11.91 -15.85
C ASN A 161 2.72 -10.49 -16.33
N ASP A 162 1.53 -9.96 -16.06
CA ASP A 162 1.18 -8.58 -16.41
C ASP A 162 2.05 -7.57 -15.63
N ALA A 163 2.31 -7.82 -14.34
CA ALA A 163 3.21 -6.98 -13.54
C ALA A 163 4.65 -7.00 -14.07
N ILE A 164 5.16 -8.19 -14.44
CA ILE A 164 6.50 -8.37 -15.02
C ILE A 164 6.59 -7.65 -16.36
N ARG A 165 5.61 -7.83 -17.25
CA ARG A 165 5.55 -7.15 -18.55
C ARG A 165 5.63 -5.63 -18.40
N ILE A 166 4.92 -5.07 -17.42
CA ILE A 166 4.98 -3.63 -17.12
C ILE A 166 6.39 -3.23 -16.67
N ALA A 167 6.98 -3.97 -15.74
CA ALA A 167 8.33 -3.69 -15.25
C ALA A 167 9.38 -3.78 -16.38
N GLU A 168 9.31 -4.80 -17.23
CA GLU A 168 10.19 -4.97 -18.39
C GLU A 168 10.08 -3.80 -19.36
N LYS A 169 8.87 -3.32 -19.64
CA LYS A 169 8.65 -2.17 -20.53
C LYS A 169 9.24 -0.88 -19.95
N ILE A 170 9.16 -0.69 -18.64
CA ILE A 170 9.76 0.47 -17.96
C ILE A 170 11.29 0.41 -18.03
N LEU A 171 11.88 -0.78 -17.87
CA LEU A 171 13.33 -0.98 -17.96
C LEU A 171 13.85 -0.86 -19.39
N ASN A 172 13.05 -1.28 -20.37
CA ASN A 172 13.39 -1.28 -21.79
C ASN A 172 12.41 -0.40 -22.61
N PRO A 173 12.43 0.93 -22.44
CA PRO A 173 11.48 1.82 -23.11
C PRO A 173 11.76 1.88 -24.61
N SER A 174 10.69 1.73 -25.41
CA SER A 174 10.78 1.88 -26.87
C SER A 174 11.12 3.32 -27.29
N ARG A 175 11.60 3.52 -28.52
CA ARG A 175 11.87 4.86 -29.07
C ARG A 175 10.64 5.78 -29.06
N GLU A 176 9.44 5.24 -29.10
CA GLU A 176 8.18 5.99 -28.99
C GLU A 176 7.84 6.35 -27.55
N ASP A 177 8.15 5.48 -26.59
CA ASP A 177 7.95 5.74 -25.16
C ASP A 177 8.90 6.84 -24.65
N GLN A 178 10.11 6.94 -25.21
CA GLN A 178 11.07 8.01 -24.90
C GLN A 178 10.61 9.41 -25.35
N LYS A 179 9.67 9.49 -26.29
CA LYS A 179 9.10 10.76 -26.79
C LYS A 179 7.93 11.27 -25.97
N LYS A 180 7.38 10.44 -25.06
CA LYS A 180 6.28 10.86 -24.18
C LYS A 180 6.84 11.76 -23.08
N PRO A 181 6.15 12.87 -22.72
CA PRO A 181 6.60 13.73 -21.64
C PRO A 181 6.74 12.91 -20.36
N LYS A 182 7.92 13.00 -19.72
CA LYS A 182 8.17 12.31 -18.45
C LYS A 182 7.21 12.86 -17.39
N ASN A 183 6.28 12.04 -16.92
CA ASN A 183 5.47 12.38 -15.75
C ASN A 183 6.39 12.57 -14.53
N ALA A 184 5.92 13.27 -13.50
CA ALA A 184 6.72 13.64 -12.31
C ALA A 184 7.55 12.48 -11.70
N PHE A 185 7.10 11.24 -11.85
CA PHE A 185 7.82 10.04 -11.41
C PHE A 185 9.06 9.68 -12.26
N GLY A 186 9.10 10.03 -13.55
CA GLY A 186 10.30 9.88 -14.38
C GLY A 186 11.45 10.79 -13.92
N ILE A 187 11.10 11.94 -13.33
CA ILE A 187 12.05 12.85 -12.68
C ILE A 187 12.49 12.28 -11.31
N GLU A 188 11.58 11.60 -10.60
CA GLU A 188 11.84 11.02 -9.29
C GLU A 188 12.69 9.74 -9.35
N LEU A 189 12.51 8.90 -10.38
CA LEU A 189 13.40 7.76 -10.67
C LEU A 189 14.83 8.19 -10.99
N GLU A 190 15.02 9.28 -11.74
CA GLU A 190 16.36 9.85 -11.98
C GLU A 190 16.97 10.41 -10.69
N ARG A 191 16.15 11.00 -9.81
CA ARG A 191 16.60 11.45 -8.48
C ARG A 191 16.95 10.30 -7.53
N ILE A 192 16.20 9.20 -7.55
CA ILE A 192 16.47 8.00 -6.74
C ILE A 192 17.70 7.26 -7.28
N ALA A 193 17.85 7.15 -8.60
CA ALA A 193 19.04 6.60 -9.23
C ALA A 193 20.30 7.43 -8.93
N ALA A 194 20.18 8.76 -8.82
CA ALA A 194 21.28 9.64 -8.43
C ALA A 194 21.61 9.61 -6.92
N THR A 195 20.74 9.05 -6.07
CA THR A 195 20.93 9.05 -4.60
C THR A 195 21.31 7.70 -4.01
N GLY A 196 21.35 6.61 -4.79
CA GLY A 196 22.02 5.36 -4.37
C GLY A 196 21.50 4.72 -3.07
N ILE A 197 20.22 4.89 -2.73
CA ILE A 197 19.60 4.29 -1.55
C ILE A 197 18.57 3.25 -2.02
N LEU A 198 18.99 1.99 -1.99
CA LEU A 198 18.13 0.80 -2.03
C LEU A 198 17.69 0.44 -0.61
#